data_AF-A0A962I7Z5-F1
#
_entry.id   AF-A0A962I7Z5-F1
#
_cell.length_a   1.000
_cell.length_b   1.000
_cell.length_c   1.000
_cell.angle_alpha   90.00
_cell.angle_beta   90.00
_cell.angle_gamma   90.00
#
_symmetry.space_group_name_H-M   'P 1'
#
loop_
_entity.id
_entity.type
_entity.pdbx_description
1 polymer ?
#
loop_
_entity_poly.entity_id
_entity_poly.type
_entity_poly.pdbx_seq_one_letter_code
_entity_poly.pdbx_strand_id
1 'polypeptide(L)'
;MRFTGTDQYVADADLMLAVNAAIALARPLLVKGEPGTGKTQLAEEVARALDAPLIEWHIKSSTKAQQGLYEYDAVARLRDAQ
;
A
#
# COMPACT_ATOMS: atom_id res chain seq x y z
N MET A 1 11.73 13.29 -0.72
CA MET A 1 11.99 11.98 -0.09
C MET A 1 12.51 11.03 -1.16
N ARG A 2 13.50 10.19 -0.86
CA ARG A 2 14.12 9.28 -1.84
C ARG A 2 14.30 7.90 -1.23
N PHE A 3 13.77 6.87 -1.89
CA PHE A 3 13.95 5.46 -1.56
C PHE A 3 15.27 4.95 -2.16
N THR A 4 16.11 4.30 -1.35
CA THR A 4 17.43 3.78 -1.75
C THR A 4 17.57 2.27 -1.54
N GLY A 5 16.45 1.56 -1.33
CA GLY A 5 16.46 0.19 -0.81
C GLY A 5 16.63 0.15 0.72
N THR A 6 16.54 -1.05 1.29
CA THR A 6 16.79 -1.30 2.72
C THR A 6 17.68 -2.54 2.88
N ASP A 7 18.20 -2.76 4.10
CA ASP A 7 19.01 -3.94 4.44
C ASP A 7 18.28 -5.27 4.18
N GLN A 8 16.95 -5.24 4.14
CA GLN A 8 16.08 -6.42 3.97
C GLN A 8 15.50 -6.53 2.55
N TYR A 9 15.72 -5.55 1.66
CA TYR A 9 15.15 -5.54 0.32
C TYR A 9 16.10 -4.98 -0.73
N VAL A 10 16.55 -5.88 -1.60
CA VAL A 10 17.40 -5.55 -2.74
C VAL A 10 16.50 -5.11 -3.89
N ALA A 11 16.38 -3.81 -4.08
CA ALA A 11 15.76 -3.23 -5.26
C ALA A 11 16.81 -3.00 -6.34
N ASP A 12 16.53 -3.42 -7.58
CA ASP A 12 17.34 -3.01 -8.72
C ASP A 12 17.19 -1.50 -8.99
N ALA A 13 18.10 -0.96 -9.82
CA ALA A 13 18.14 0.47 -10.12
C ALA A 13 16.85 0.98 -10.78
N ASP A 14 16.22 0.15 -11.62
CA ASP A 14 15.02 0.53 -12.36
C ASP A 14 13.79 0.59 -11.44
N LEU A 15 13.68 -0.37 -10.52
CA LEU A 15 12.65 -0.39 -9.49
C LEU A 15 12.78 0.81 -8.55
N MET A 16 14.00 1.10 -8.09
CA MET A 16 14.27 2.31 -7.30
C MET A 16 13.89 3.58 -8.05
N LEU A 17 14.19 3.66 -9.34
CA LEU A 17 13.82 4.80 -10.17
C LEU A 17 12.29 4.93 -10.27
N ALA A 18 11.57 3.84 -10.53
CA ALA A 18 10.11 3.84 -10.62
C ALA A 18 9.44 4.28 -9.31
N VAL A 19 9.91 3.78 -8.17
CA VAL A 19 9.42 4.17 -6.83
C VAL A 19 9.66 5.67 -6.59
N ASN A 20 10.88 6.15 -6.84
CA ASN A 20 11.22 7.55 -6.64
C ASN A 20 10.45 8.49 -7.57
N ALA A 21 10.21 8.08 -8.81
CA ALA A 21 9.38 8.84 -9.75
C ALA A 21 7.92 8.92 -9.27
N ALA A 22 7.34 7.81 -8.78
CA ALA A 22 6.00 7.79 -8.24
C ALA A 22 5.84 8.72 -7.03
N ILE A 23 6.82 8.70 -6.11
CA ILE A 23 6.87 9.61 -4.95
C ILE A 23 6.96 11.07 -5.41
N ALA A 24 7.91 11.40 -6.30
CA ALA A 24 8.15 12.76 -6.74
C ALA A 24 6.96 13.36 -7.51
N LEU A 25 6.26 12.54 -8.29
CA LEU A 25 5.11 12.96 -9.10
C LEU A 25 3.78 12.87 -8.36
N ALA A 26 3.76 12.30 -7.14
CA ALA A 26 2.55 11.95 -6.41
C ALA A 26 1.57 11.13 -7.28
N ARG A 27 2.11 10.14 -8.02
CA ARG A 27 1.33 9.27 -8.92
C ARG A 27 1.31 7.84 -8.38
N PRO A 28 0.21 7.09 -8.56
CA PRO A 28 0.14 5.69 -8.17
C PRO A 28 1.18 4.84 -8.92
N LEU A 29 1.78 3.87 -8.23
CA LEU A 29 2.66 2.86 -8.81
C LEU A 29 1.99 1.48 -8.76
N LEU A 30 1.86 0.83 -9.92
CA LEU A 30 1.39 -0.55 -10.01
C LEU A 30 2.57 -1.49 -10.23
N VAL A 31 2.79 -2.39 -9.28
CA VAL A 31 3.90 -3.36 -9.33
C VAL A 31 3.39 -4.73 -9.80
N LYS A 32 4.00 -5.27 -10.85
CA LYS A 32 3.66 -6.58 -11.44
C LYS A 32 4.87 -7.52 -11.37
N GLY A 33 4.63 -8.83 -11.36
CA GLY A 33 5.68 -9.85 -11.42
C GLY A 33 5.22 -11.19 -10.85
N GLU A 34 6.02 -12.23 -11.04
CA GLU A 34 5.73 -13.60 -10.61
C GLU A 34 5.45 -13.73 -9.10
N PRO A 35 4.61 -14.67 -8.64
CA PRO A 35 4.42 -14.92 -7.22
C PRO A 35 5.76 -15.10 -6.48
N GLY A 36 5.89 -14.51 -5.29
CA GLY A 36 7.11 -14.63 -4.47
C GLY A 36 8.25 -13.65 -4.79
N THR A 37 8.11 -12.73 -5.76
CA THR A 37 9.16 -11.75 -6.10
C THR A 37 9.25 -10.51 -5.18
N GLY A 38 8.77 -10.61 -3.93
CA GLY A 38 8.92 -9.53 -2.95
C GLY A 38 8.05 -8.28 -3.16
N LYS A 39 6.97 -8.35 -3.95
CA LYS A 39 6.07 -7.18 -4.19
C LYS A 39 5.43 -6.63 -2.91
N THR A 40 4.96 -7.51 -2.02
CA THR A 40 4.38 -7.10 -0.73
C THR A 40 5.45 -6.46 0.15
N GLN A 41 6.63 -7.08 0.21
CA GLN A 41 7.76 -6.58 0.98
C GLN A 41 8.25 -5.20 0.48
N LEU A 42 8.21 -4.94 -0.83
CA LEU A 42 8.49 -3.61 -1.38
C LEU A 42 7.60 -2.53 -0.74
N ALA A 43 6.30 -2.79 -0.59
CA ALA A 43 5.38 -1.81 -0.01
C ALA A 43 5.72 -1.54 1.47
N GLU A 44 6.02 -2.59 2.24
CA GLU A 44 6.47 -2.50 3.63
C GLU A 44 7.76 -1.69 3.78
N GLU A 45 8.75 -1.99 2.95
CA GLU A 45 10.07 -1.35 3.01
C GLU A 45 10.04 0.09 2.51
N VAL A 46 9.22 0.40 1.51
CA VAL A 46 8.97 1.78 1.07
C VAL A 46 8.27 2.58 2.18
N ALA A 47 7.23 2.03 2.82
CA ALA A 47 6.54 2.71 3.91
C ALA A 47 7.49 2.98 5.10
N ARG A 48 8.30 1.98 5.48
CA ARG A 48 9.32 2.11 6.53
C ARG A 48 10.37 3.18 6.19
N ALA A 49 10.90 3.16 4.97
CA ALA A 49 11.92 4.12 4.53
C ALA A 49 11.40 5.56 4.45
N LEU A 50 10.09 5.73 4.27
CA LEU A 50 9.43 7.04 4.23
C LEU A 50 8.85 7.49 5.57
N ASP A 51 8.96 6.67 6.62
CA ASP A 51 8.27 6.86 7.90
C ASP A 51 6.77 7.14 7.71
N ALA A 52 6.15 6.38 6.82
CA ALA A 52 4.76 6.53 6.42
C ALA A 52 3.91 5.34 6.91
N PRO A 53 2.62 5.57 7.24
CA PRO A 53 1.72 4.48 7.57
C PRO A 53 1.48 3.59 6.34
N LEU A 54 1.55 2.27 6.52
CA LEU A 54 1.15 1.30 5.50
C LEU A 54 -0.32 0.95 5.71
N ILE A 55 -1.16 1.26 4.72
CA ILE A 55 -2.57 0.88 4.70
C ILE A 55 -2.72 -0.31 3.77
N GLU A 56 -2.99 -1.48 4.32
CA GLU A 56 -3.19 -2.70 3.56
C GLU A 56 -4.66 -2.91 3.22
N TRP A 57 -4.97 -3.10 1.94
CA TRP A 57 -6.29 -3.50 1.50
C TRP A 57 -6.23 -4.70 0.55
N HIS A 58 -6.65 -5.85 1.07
CA HIS A 58 -6.64 -7.11 0.33
C HIS A 58 -7.85 -7.20 -0.61
N ILE A 59 -7.58 -7.19 -1.92
CA ILE A 59 -8.61 -7.26 -2.96
C ILE A 59 -8.86 -8.72 -3.37
N LYS A 60 -10.15 -9.10 -3.41
CA LYS A 60 -10.66 -10.39 -3.92
C LYS A 60 -11.62 -10.12 -5.10
N SER A 61 -11.96 -11.15 -5.86
CA SER A 61 -12.99 -11.04 -6.92
C SER A 61 -14.37 -10.65 -6.40
N SER A 62 -14.63 -10.88 -5.11
CA SER A 62 -15.85 -10.47 -4.43
C SER A 62 -15.78 -9.06 -3.81
N THR A 63 -14.62 -8.41 -3.84
CA THR A 63 -14.45 -7.06 -3.26
C THR A 63 -15.17 -6.03 -4.13
N LYS A 64 -16.06 -5.25 -3.50
CA LYS A 64 -16.80 -4.14 -4.10
C LYS A 64 -16.19 -2.81 -3.69
N ALA A 65 -16.30 -1.81 -4.57
CA ALA A 65 -15.78 -0.46 -4.31
C ALA A 65 -16.34 0.16 -3.01
N GLN A 66 -17.61 -0.11 -2.68
CA GLN A 66 -18.25 0.37 -1.45
C GLN A 66 -17.52 -0.09 -0.18
N GLN A 67 -16.90 -1.27 -0.19
CA GLN A 67 -16.15 -1.80 0.96
C GLN A 67 -14.82 -1.08 1.21
N GLY A 68 -14.34 -0.29 0.23
CA GLY A 68 -13.19 0.60 0.39
C GLY A 68 -13.57 2.04 0.77
N LEU A 69 -14.88 2.32 0.89
CA LEU A 69 -15.40 3.58 1.39
C LEU A 69 -15.75 3.43 2.87
N TYR A 70 -16.34 4.47 3.46
CA TYR A 70 -16.89 4.37 4.82
C TYR A 70 -18.22 3.60 4.80
N GLU A 71 -18.42 2.70 5.76
CA GLU A 71 -19.73 2.11 6.05
C GLU A 71 -20.32 2.83 7.27
N TYR A 72 -21.58 3.25 7.17
CA TYR A 72 -22.31 3.83 8.29
C TYR A 72 -23.20 2.76 8.92
N ASP A 73 -22.81 2.27 10.10
CA ASP A 73 -23.62 1.33 10.88
C ASP A 73 -24.59 2.10 11.79
N ALA A 74 -25.79 2.33 11.27
CA ALA A 74 -26.87 2.97 12.02
C ALA A 74 -27.34 2.14 13.23
N VAL A 75 -27.16 0.82 13.20
CA VAL A 75 -27.67 -0.11 14.24
C VAL A 75 -26.70 -0.16 15.43
N ALA A 76 -25.39 -0.24 15.17
CA ALA A 76 -24.38 -0.13 16.21
C ALA A 76 -24.51 1.21 16.97
N ARG A 77 -24.70 2.31 16.22
CA ARG A 77 -24.90 3.64 16.81
C ARG A 77 -26.11 3.73 17.74
N LEU A 78 -27.19 3.00 17.45
CA LEU A 78 -28.40 2.98 18.30
C LEU A 78 -28.18 2.19 19.60
N ARG A 79 -27.35 1.13 19.56
CA ARG A 79 -27.04 0.30 20.74
C ARG A 79 -26.13 1.01 21.73
N ASP A 80 -25.20 1.83 21.25
CA ASP A 80 -24.32 2.64 22.11
C ASP A 80 -25.06 3.79 22.83
N ALA A 81 -26.31 4.07 22.44
CA ALA A 81 -27.15 5.11 23.02
C ALA A 81 -28.13 4.61 24.10
N GLN A 82 -28.10 3.32 24.46
CA GLN A 82 -28.92 2.71 25.51
C GLN A 82 -28.14 2.38 26.77
#